data_AF-A0A955NXU8-F1
#
_entry.id   AF-A0A955NXU8-F1
#
_cell.length_a   1.000
_cell.length_b   1.000
_cell.length_c   1.000
_cell.angle_alpha   90.00
_cell.angle_beta   90.00
_cell.angle_gamma   90.00
#
_symmetry.space_group_name_H-M   'P 1'
#
loop_
_entity.id
_entity.type
_entity.pdbx_description
1 polymer ?
#
loop_
_entity_poly.entity_id
_entity_poly.type
_entity_poly.pdbx_seq_one_letter_code
_entity_poly.pdbx_strand_id
1 'polypeptide(L)'
;MTDNRPIYLDCQATTPVDPRVLEEMTPTFTEAFGNAASKHHRYGWEASKLVETARARIAGLIGCSSKEILFTSGATEANNLALRGVLAQGQPSGRTHLVVSAIEHPAVLDTAKMLARHGAELTVLSVDREGRIGPDALARALRSNTALVSIMLGNNETGVVQDLRALGAVCREAGV
;
A
#
# COMPACT_ATOMS: atom_id res chain seq x y z
N MET A 1 -3.11 -36.71 -23.37
CA MET A 1 -4.28 -35.80 -23.29
C MET A 1 -3.73 -34.39 -23.34
N THR A 2 -4.00 -33.64 -24.41
CA THR A 2 -3.61 -32.23 -24.50
C THR A 2 -4.45 -31.46 -23.48
N ASP A 3 -3.79 -30.91 -22.47
CA ASP A 3 -4.38 -30.09 -21.43
C ASP A 3 -5.03 -28.85 -22.07
N ASN A 4 -6.37 -28.82 -22.10
CA ASN A 4 -7.17 -27.80 -22.77
C ASN A 4 -7.47 -26.60 -21.86
N ARG A 5 -6.53 -26.25 -20.98
CA ARG A 5 -6.69 -25.10 -20.08
C ARG A 5 -6.55 -23.80 -20.88
N PRO A 6 -7.41 -22.80 -20.62
CA PRO A 6 -7.31 -21.50 -21.28
C PRO A 6 -6.00 -20.79 -20.88
N ILE A 7 -5.48 -19.96 -21.79
CA ILE A 7 -4.34 -19.08 -21.49
C ILE A 7 -4.81 -18.03 -20.46
N TYR A 8 -4.07 -17.89 -19.37
CA TYR A 8 -4.38 -16.92 -18.31
C TYR A 8 -3.81 -15.54 -18.66
N LEU A 9 -4.69 -14.58 -18.93
CA LEU A 9 -4.34 -13.19 -19.31
C LEU A 9 -4.98 -12.16 -18.35
N ASP A 10 -4.99 -12.48 -17.05
CA ASP A 10 -5.67 -11.68 -16.00
C ASP A 10 -4.75 -11.44 -14.77
N CYS A 11 -3.46 -11.24 -15.02
CA CYS A 11 -2.44 -11.13 -13.97
C CYS A 11 -2.60 -9.89 -13.06
N GLN A 12 -3.38 -8.89 -13.49
CA GLN A 12 -3.72 -7.72 -12.67
C GLN A 12 -4.77 -8.04 -11.60
N ALA A 13 -5.58 -9.09 -11.78
CA ALA A 13 -6.50 -9.56 -10.76
C ALA A 13 -5.80 -10.42 -9.70
N THR A 14 -4.95 -11.35 -10.12
CA THR A 14 -4.04 -12.12 -9.24
C THR A 14 -2.97 -12.83 -10.07
N THR A 15 -1.94 -13.38 -9.41
CA THR A 15 -0.85 -14.09 -10.09
C THR A 15 -0.70 -15.52 -9.57
N PRO A 16 -0.30 -16.48 -10.43
CA PRO A 16 0.14 -17.78 -9.97
C PRO A 16 1.35 -17.63 -9.02
N VAL A 17 1.36 -18.40 -7.93
CA VAL A 17 2.50 -18.43 -7.01
C VAL A 17 3.72 -19.00 -7.73
N ASP A 18 4.84 -18.27 -7.69
CA ASP A 18 6.12 -18.76 -8.23
C ASP A 18 6.53 -20.04 -7.48
N PRO A 19 6.95 -21.12 -8.16
CA PRO A 19 7.36 -22.37 -7.51
C PRO A 19 8.40 -22.18 -6.39
N ARG A 20 9.31 -21.21 -6.53
CA ARG A 20 10.32 -20.90 -5.51
C ARG A 20 9.70 -20.29 -4.24
N VAL A 21 8.64 -19.51 -4.40
CA VAL A 21 7.86 -18.97 -3.25
C VAL A 21 7.15 -20.11 -2.55
N LEU A 22 6.52 -21.02 -3.29
CA LEU A 22 5.84 -22.18 -2.72
C LEU A 22 6.81 -23.08 -1.95
N GLU A 23 7.99 -23.35 -2.53
CA GLU A 23 9.05 -24.15 -1.90
C GLU A 23 9.50 -23.54 -0.56
N GLU A 24 9.78 -22.23 -0.52
CA GLU A 24 10.17 -21.52 0.71
C GLU A 24 9.04 -21.47 1.75
N MET A 25 7.77 -21.41 1.31
CA MET A 25 6.62 -21.37 2.21
C MET A 25 6.23 -22.73 2.77
N THR A 26 6.42 -23.82 2.03
CA THR A 26 5.94 -25.15 2.41
C THR A 26 6.38 -25.58 3.82
N PRO A 27 7.66 -25.41 4.23
CA PRO A 27 8.11 -25.77 5.57
C PRO A 27 7.42 -25.00 6.70
N THR A 28 6.86 -23.82 6.45
CA THR A 28 6.18 -23.04 7.51
C THR A 28 4.86 -23.66 7.95
N PHE A 29 4.28 -24.54 7.12
CA PHE A 29 3.05 -25.28 7.43
C PHE A 29 3.29 -26.58 8.20
N THR A 30 4.51 -27.10 8.21
CA THR A 30 4.82 -28.44 8.75
C THR A 30 5.95 -28.43 9.77
N GLU A 31 7.10 -27.84 9.46
CA GLU A 31 8.33 -27.90 10.25
C GLU A 31 8.51 -26.65 11.11
N ALA A 32 8.33 -25.47 10.53
CA ALA A 32 8.49 -24.17 11.17
C ALA A 32 7.14 -23.52 11.52
N PHE A 33 6.22 -24.31 12.07
CA PHE A 33 4.81 -23.94 12.36
C PHE A 33 4.63 -23.08 13.63
N GLY A 34 5.71 -22.76 14.33
CA GLY A 34 5.65 -22.08 15.62
C GLY A 34 5.06 -20.68 15.55
N ASN A 35 4.52 -20.19 16.66
CA ASN A 35 4.12 -18.80 16.78
C ASN A 35 5.36 -17.89 16.94
N ALA A 36 5.57 -16.96 16.02
CA ALA A 36 6.68 -16.01 16.05
C ALA A 36 6.73 -15.12 17.31
N ALA A 37 5.62 -15.00 18.06
CA ALA A 37 5.58 -14.29 19.33
C ALA A 37 6.08 -15.12 20.52
N SER A 38 6.24 -16.44 20.36
CA SER A 38 6.73 -17.32 21.42
C SER A 38 8.24 -17.14 21.64
N LYS A 39 8.62 -16.66 22.83
CA LYS A 39 10.01 -16.32 23.15
C LYS A 39 10.79 -17.38 23.94
N HIS A 40 10.14 -18.48 24.34
CA HIS A 40 10.71 -19.42 25.31
C HIS A 40 11.16 -20.75 24.71
N HIS A 41 10.88 -21.02 23.44
CA HIS A 41 11.17 -22.30 22.83
C HIS A 41 11.59 -22.15 21.37
N ARG A 42 12.32 -23.16 20.90
CA ARG A 42 12.92 -23.22 19.56
C ARG A 42 11.92 -22.93 18.43
N TYR A 43 10.72 -23.52 18.47
CA TYR A 43 9.71 -23.30 17.41
C TYR A 43 9.33 -21.82 17.23
N GLY A 44 9.28 -21.03 18.31
CA GLY A 44 8.96 -19.61 18.20
C GLY A 44 10.13 -18.78 17.67
N TRP A 45 11.35 -19.13 18.07
CA TRP A 45 12.57 -18.48 17.56
C TRP A 45 12.78 -18.74 16.06
N GLU A 46 12.52 -19.97 15.60
CA GLU A 46 12.60 -20.33 14.19
C GLU A 46 11.56 -19.57 13.36
N ALA A 47 10.30 -19.53 13.81
CA ALA A 47 9.27 -18.73 13.15
C ALA A 47 9.58 -17.23 13.14
N SER A 48 10.06 -16.68 14.26
CA SER A 48 10.47 -15.27 14.37
C SER A 48 11.59 -14.94 13.38
N LYS A 49 12.60 -15.82 13.25
CA LYS A 49 13.69 -15.64 12.29
C LYS A 49 13.19 -15.62 10.84
N LEU A 50 12.21 -16.45 10.49
CA LEU A 50 11.61 -16.46 9.15
C LEU A 50 10.89 -15.14 8.85
N VAL A 51 10.08 -14.65 9.80
CA VAL A 51 9.37 -13.37 9.66
C VAL A 51 10.34 -12.20 9.49
N GLU A 52 11.41 -12.14 10.30
CA GLU A 52 12.39 -11.06 10.20
C GLU A 52 13.25 -11.15 8.92
N THR A 53 13.51 -12.36 8.44
CA THR A 53 14.16 -12.57 7.13
C THR A 53 13.27 -12.05 5.99
N ALA A 54 11.97 -12.38 6.02
CA ALA A 54 11.01 -11.87 5.04
C ALA A 54 10.91 -10.33 5.10
N ARG A 55 10.86 -9.76 6.31
CA ARG A 55 10.84 -8.31 6.53
C ARG A 55 12.06 -7.62 5.91
N ALA A 56 13.25 -8.17 6.14
CA ALA A 56 14.49 -7.64 5.58
C ALA A 56 14.54 -7.74 4.04
N ARG A 57 14.06 -8.85 3.46
CA ARG A 57 13.96 -9.01 1.99
C ARG A 57 13.04 -7.95 1.36
N ILE A 58 11.86 -7.71 1.96
CA ILE A 58 10.92 -6.67 1.50
C ILE A 58 11.54 -5.27 1.63
N ALA A 59 12.14 -4.97 2.78
CA ALA A 59 12.77 -3.68 3.01
C ALA A 59 13.90 -3.40 2.01
N GLY A 60 14.72 -4.41 1.69
CA GLY A 60 15.77 -4.33 0.68
C GLY A 60 15.24 -4.09 -0.74
N LEU A 61 14.07 -4.67 -1.09
CA LEU A 61 13.44 -4.47 -2.40
C LEU A 61 12.99 -3.02 -2.60
N ILE A 62 12.41 -2.39 -1.57
CA ILE A 62 11.87 -1.02 -1.67
C ILE A 62 12.83 0.06 -1.15
N GLY A 63 14.00 -0.33 -0.65
CA GLY A 63 15.06 0.58 -0.22
C GLY A 63 14.80 1.29 1.11
N CYS A 64 14.15 0.62 2.07
CA CYS A 64 13.85 1.18 3.39
C CYS A 64 14.47 0.37 4.54
N SER A 65 14.31 0.84 5.78
CA SER A 65 14.65 0.09 6.99
C SER A 65 13.61 -1.01 7.24
N SER A 66 14.06 -2.17 7.76
CA SER A 66 13.14 -3.25 8.16
C SER A 66 12.14 -2.80 9.24
N LYS A 67 12.52 -1.83 10.08
CA LYS A 67 11.64 -1.26 11.11
C LYS A 67 10.45 -0.48 10.54
N GLU A 68 10.51 -0.11 9.26
CA GLU A 68 9.44 0.62 8.55
C GLU A 68 8.44 -0.34 7.89
N ILE A 69 8.69 -1.65 7.90
CA ILE A 69 7.80 -2.66 7.32
C ILE A 69 6.83 -3.19 8.38
N LEU A 70 5.54 -2.96 8.16
CA LEU A 70 4.44 -3.57 8.88
C LEU A 70 3.79 -4.63 7.98
N PHE A 71 3.57 -5.84 8.51
CA PHE A 71 2.81 -6.87 7.80
C PHE A 71 1.32 -6.65 8.01
N THR A 72 0.55 -6.71 6.93
CA THR A 72 -0.92 -6.70 6.91
C THR A 72 -1.41 -7.94 6.17
N SER A 73 -2.71 -8.22 6.22
CA SER A 73 -3.35 -9.28 5.43
C SER A 73 -3.39 -9.00 3.92
N GLY A 74 -3.11 -7.76 3.50
CA GLY A 74 -3.06 -7.36 2.09
C GLY A 74 -3.13 -5.85 1.90
N ALA A 75 -3.13 -5.42 0.63
CA ALA A 75 -3.13 -4.01 0.25
C ALA A 75 -4.40 -3.27 0.71
N THR A 76 -5.56 -3.93 0.74
CA THR A 76 -6.81 -3.33 1.24
C THR A 76 -6.70 -2.90 2.70
N GLU A 77 -6.12 -3.75 3.55
CA GLU A 77 -5.87 -3.42 4.96
C GLU A 77 -4.81 -2.33 5.09
N ALA A 78 -3.71 -2.42 4.33
CA ALA A 78 -2.64 -1.42 4.35
C ALA A 78 -3.15 -0.02 3.95
N ASN A 79 -3.97 0.07 2.90
CA ASN A 79 -4.60 1.32 2.47
C ASN A 79 -5.51 1.90 3.56
N ASN A 80 -6.32 1.04 4.20
CA ASN A 80 -7.18 1.49 5.31
C ASN A 80 -6.35 1.97 6.50
N LEU A 81 -5.29 1.24 6.85
CA LEU A 81 -4.40 1.58 7.95
C LEU A 81 -3.73 2.94 7.72
N ALA A 82 -3.18 3.18 6.53
CA ALA A 82 -2.53 4.43 6.18
C ALA A 82 -3.51 5.62 6.21
N LEU A 83 -4.64 5.52 5.51
CA LEU A 83 -5.61 6.63 5.41
C LEU A 83 -6.23 6.97 6.76
N ARG A 84 -6.73 5.95 7.48
CA ARG A 84 -7.39 6.15 8.78
C ARG A 84 -6.38 6.59 9.84
N GLY A 85 -5.19 5.97 9.86
CA GLY A 85 -4.15 6.24 10.85
C GLY A 85 -3.63 7.66 10.77
N VAL A 86 -3.21 8.11 9.58
CA VAL A 86 -2.66 9.47 9.39
C VAL A 86 -3.73 10.52 9.68
N LEU A 87 -4.96 10.30 9.21
CA LEU A 87 -6.03 11.26 9.47
C LEU A 87 -6.38 11.34 10.97
N ALA A 88 -6.48 10.20 11.66
CA ALA A 88 -6.73 10.17 13.11
C ALA A 88 -5.62 10.89 13.90
N GLN A 89 -4.36 10.74 13.48
CA GLN A 89 -3.23 11.46 14.07
C GLN A 89 -3.28 12.97 13.79
N GLY A 90 -3.79 13.39 12.63
CA GLY A 90 -3.91 14.79 12.23
C GLY A 90 -5.06 15.53 12.92
N GLN A 91 -6.14 14.85 13.30
CA GLN A 91 -7.35 15.44 13.89
C GLN A 91 -7.10 16.41 15.07
N PRO A 92 -6.29 16.07 16.10
CA PRO A 92 -6.03 17.00 17.21
C PRO A 92 -5.35 18.30 16.79
N SER A 93 -4.62 18.28 15.67
CA SER A 93 -3.91 19.44 15.11
C SER A 93 -4.72 20.17 14.02
N GLY A 94 -5.95 19.73 13.74
CA GLY A 94 -6.79 20.27 12.67
C GLY A 94 -6.36 19.86 11.26
N ARG A 95 -5.39 18.95 11.10
CA ARG A 95 -5.00 18.38 9.80
C ARG A 95 -6.00 17.30 9.40
N THR A 96 -7.07 17.71 8.75
CA THR A 96 -8.24 16.87 8.44
C THR A 96 -8.54 16.77 6.94
N HIS A 97 -7.74 17.41 6.09
CA HIS A 97 -7.92 17.39 4.65
C HIS A 97 -7.12 16.24 3.98
N LEU A 98 -7.82 15.40 3.22
CA LEU A 98 -7.29 14.26 2.47
C LEU A 98 -7.38 14.55 0.96
N VAL A 99 -6.28 14.32 0.25
CA VAL A 99 -6.24 14.39 -1.22
C VAL A 99 -6.02 12.99 -1.77
N VAL A 100 -6.90 12.54 -2.68
CA VAL A 100 -6.76 11.25 -3.39
C VAL A 100 -6.88 11.45 -4.90
N SER A 101 -6.36 10.52 -5.71
CA SER A 101 -6.65 10.53 -7.15
C SER A 101 -8.03 9.95 -7.48
N ALA A 102 -8.62 10.36 -8.60
CA ALA A 102 -9.89 9.81 -9.10
C ALA A 102 -9.76 8.36 -9.63
N ILE A 103 -8.52 7.92 -9.90
CA ILE A 103 -8.21 6.63 -10.51
C ILE A 103 -7.68 5.61 -9.50
N GLU A 104 -7.80 5.90 -8.21
CA GLU A 104 -7.40 4.99 -7.13
C GLU A 104 -8.24 3.71 -7.11
N HIS A 105 -7.66 2.64 -6.56
CA HIS A 105 -8.39 1.41 -6.25
C HIS A 105 -9.55 1.68 -5.25
N PRO A 106 -10.69 0.95 -5.32
CA PRO A 106 -11.81 1.13 -4.40
C PRO A 106 -11.43 1.12 -2.91
N ALA A 107 -10.43 0.33 -2.51
CA ALA A 107 -9.92 0.32 -1.14
C ALA A 107 -9.45 1.69 -0.62
N VAL A 108 -9.00 2.59 -1.50
CA VAL A 108 -8.64 3.98 -1.16
C VAL A 108 -9.85 4.89 -1.30
N LEU A 109 -10.55 4.86 -2.45
CA LEU A 109 -11.70 5.74 -2.72
C LEU A 109 -12.83 5.56 -1.70
N ASP A 110 -13.22 4.33 -1.39
CA ASP A 110 -14.33 4.06 -0.48
C ASP A 110 -13.96 4.40 0.95
N THR A 111 -12.70 4.16 1.33
CA THR A 111 -12.16 4.58 2.63
C THR A 111 -12.16 6.10 2.74
N ALA A 112 -11.69 6.82 1.72
CA ALA A 112 -11.67 8.29 1.69
C ALA A 112 -13.10 8.87 1.76
N LYS A 113 -14.05 8.33 1.00
CA LYS A 113 -15.48 8.72 1.07
C LYS A 113 -16.10 8.41 2.43
N MET A 114 -15.70 7.31 3.07
CA MET A 114 -16.14 6.98 4.42
C MET A 114 -15.60 7.99 5.43
N LEU A 115 -14.31 8.33 5.35
CA LEU A 115 -13.69 9.34 6.23
C LEU A 115 -14.31 10.73 6.03
N ALA A 116 -14.64 11.10 4.79
CA ALA A 116 -15.35 12.34 4.50
C ALA A 116 -16.72 12.42 5.18
N ARG A 117 -17.46 11.30 5.19
CA ARG A 117 -18.73 11.17 5.95
C ARG A 117 -18.54 11.31 7.46
N HIS A 118 -17.32 11.14 7.98
CA HIS A 118 -16.95 11.30 9.38
C HIS A 118 -16.16 12.61 9.64
N GLY A 119 -16.30 13.61 8.77
CA GLY A 119 -15.79 14.96 9.00
C GLY A 119 -14.42 15.26 8.40
N ALA A 120 -13.83 14.34 7.62
CA ALA A 120 -12.66 14.67 6.81
C ALA A 120 -13.03 15.59 5.65
N GLU A 121 -12.19 16.55 5.30
CA GLU A 121 -12.30 17.25 4.03
C GLU A 121 -11.66 16.38 2.94
N LEU A 122 -12.32 16.19 1.80
CA LEU A 122 -11.81 15.34 0.72
C LEU A 122 -11.69 16.11 -0.59
N THR A 123 -10.50 16.09 -1.19
CA THR A 123 -10.27 16.50 -2.58
C THR A 123 -9.96 15.28 -3.42
N VAL A 124 -10.66 15.12 -4.54
CA VAL A 124 -10.40 14.06 -5.53
C VAL A 124 -9.79 14.68 -6.77
N LEU A 125 -8.52 14.38 -7.03
CA LEU A 125 -7.76 14.88 -8.18
C LEU A 125 -8.13 14.14 -9.45
N SER A 126 -8.53 14.88 -10.49
CA SER A 126 -8.70 14.34 -11.84
C SER A 126 -7.34 14.09 -12.50
N VAL A 127 -7.33 13.24 -13.51
CA VAL A 127 -6.17 12.97 -14.37
C VAL A 127 -6.35 13.61 -15.75
N ASP A 128 -5.25 13.79 -16.48
CA ASP A 128 -5.29 14.17 -17.89
C ASP A 128 -5.74 13.00 -18.79
N ARG A 129 -5.71 13.21 -20.11
CA ARG A 129 -6.14 12.20 -21.10
C ARG A 129 -5.22 10.99 -21.14
N GLU A 130 -4.00 11.15 -20.66
CA GLU A 130 -2.96 10.14 -20.55
C GLU A 130 -3.02 9.41 -19.20
N GLY A 131 -3.99 9.75 -18.34
CA GLY A 131 -4.18 9.14 -17.03
C GLY A 131 -3.20 9.62 -15.97
N ARG A 132 -2.53 10.77 -16.17
CA ARG A 132 -1.48 11.28 -15.30
C ARG A 132 -1.93 12.47 -14.46
N ILE A 133 -1.33 12.59 -13.28
CA ILE A 133 -1.49 13.74 -12.39
C ILE A 133 -0.27 14.64 -12.55
N GLY A 134 -0.50 15.91 -12.89
CA GLY A 134 0.53 16.92 -12.96
C GLY A 134 0.91 17.48 -11.57
N PRO A 135 2.21 17.78 -11.31
CA PRO A 135 2.66 18.42 -10.07
C PRO A 135 1.90 19.72 -9.73
N ASP A 136 1.62 20.56 -10.73
CA ASP A 136 0.88 21.81 -10.53
C ASP A 136 -0.57 21.59 -10.09
N ALA A 137 -1.20 20.52 -10.59
CA ALA A 137 -2.57 20.18 -10.20
C ALA A 137 -2.61 19.69 -8.75
N LEU A 138 -1.62 18.89 -8.34
CA LEU A 138 -1.45 18.49 -6.94
C LEU A 138 -1.20 19.72 -6.06
N ALA A 139 -0.25 20.59 -6.42
CA ALA A 139 0.10 21.78 -5.64
C ALA A 139 -1.12 22.68 -5.37
N ARG A 140 -1.99 22.89 -6.37
CA ARG A 140 -3.24 23.66 -6.22
C ARG A 140 -4.28 22.99 -5.31
N ALA A 141 -4.24 21.68 -5.16
CA ALA A 141 -5.14 20.95 -4.28
C ALA A 141 -4.68 20.97 -2.81
N LEU A 142 -3.39 21.21 -2.55
CA LEU A 142 -2.87 21.28 -1.19
C LEU A 142 -3.38 22.52 -0.45
N ARG A 143 -3.72 22.30 0.81
CA ARG A 143 -4.19 23.28 1.80
C ARG A 143 -3.33 23.23 3.05
N SER A 144 -3.36 24.28 3.87
CA SER A 144 -2.61 24.34 5.14
C SER A 144 -3.00 23.24 6.13
N ASN A 145 -4.22 22.70 6.04
CA ASN A 145 -4.72 21.60 6.87
C ASN A 145 -4.65 20.22 6.19
N THR A 146 -3.92 20.08 5.08
CA THR A 146 -3.78 18.77 4.39
C THR A 146 -3.02 17.80 5.27
N ALA A 147 -3.65 16.68 5.60
CA ALA A 147 -3.08 15.61 6.40
C ALA A 147 -2.31 14.61 5.56
N LEU A 148 -2.85 14.25 4.39
CA LEU A 148 -2.34 13.17 3.56
C LEU A 148 -2.69 13.40 2.09
N VAL A 149 -1.75 13.02 1.22
CA VAL A 149 -1.97 12.81 -0.21
C VAL A 149 -1.81 11.31 -0.50
N SER A 150 -2.77 10.69 -1.17
CA SER A 150 -2.71 9.30 -1.59
C SER A 150 -2.86 9.20 -3.11
N ILE A 151 -1.79 8.76 -3.77
CA ILE A 151 -1.73 8.56 -5.23
C ILE A 151 -1.06 7.21 -5.48
N MET A 152 -1.72 6.31 -6.20
CA MET A 152 -1.18 5.01 -6.56
C MET A 152 0.00 5.13 -7.53
N LEU A 153 0.97 4.22 -7.41
CA LEU A 153 2.13 4.18 -8.30
C LEU A 153 1.74 3.82 -9.74
N GLY A 154 0.97 2.76 -9.92
CA GLY A 154 0.53 2.27 -11.22
C GLY A 154 -0.94 1.87 -11.16
N ASN A 155 -1.71 2.29 -12.15
CA ASN A 155 -3.13 1.99 -12.20
C ASN A 155 -3.37 0.53 -12.64
N ASN A 156 -4.18 -0.19 -11.88
CA ASN A 156 -4.45 -1.61 -12.10
C ASN A 156 -5.31 -1.91 -13.33
N GLU A 157 -5.96 -0.90 -13.92
CA GLU A 157 -6.82 -1.07 -15.11
C GLU A 157 -6.09 -0.68 -16.40
N THR A 158 -5.36 0.42 -16.39
CA THR A 158 -4.72 1.02 -17.58
C THR A 158 -3.22 0.79 -17.64
N GLY A 159 -2.58 0.44 -16.51
CA GLY A 159 -1.13 0.30 -16.40
C GLY A 159 -0.37 1.63 -16.36
N VAL A 160 -1.05 2.78 -16.38
CA VAL A 160 -0.39 4.10 -16.32
C VAL A 160 0.34 4.25 -14.99
N VAL A 161 1.63 4.60 -15.06
CA VAL A 161 2.50 4.83 -13.90
C VAL A 161 2.59 6.33 -13.61
N GLN A 162 2.32 6.74 -12.38
CA GLN A 162 2.46 8.12 -11.90
C GLN A 162 3.91 8.47 -11.58
N ASP A 163 4.31 9.72 -11.77
CA ASP A 163 5.62 10.22 -11.35
C ASP A 163 5.61 10.55 -9.85
N LEU A 164 5.69 9.51 -9.01
CA LEU A 164 5.69 9.68 -7.55
C LEU A 164 6.92 10.46 -7.05
N ARG A 165 8.01 10.54 -7.82
CA ARG A 165 9.17 11.36 -7.44
C ARG A 165 8.83 12.83 -7.53
N ALA A 166 8.23 13.27 -8.64
CA ALA A 166 7.81 14.65 -8.81
C ALA A 166 6.67 15.01 -7.85
N LEU A 167 5.66 14.15 -7.71
CA LEU A 167 4.52 14.39 -6.82
C LEU A 167 4.93 14.40 -5.35
N GLY A 168 5.83 13.50 -4.94
CA GLY A 168 6.36 13.46 -3.58
C GLY A 168 7.19 14.71 -3.23
N ALA A 169 7.90 15.31 -4.20
CA ALA A 169 8.60 16.57 -3.98
C ALA A 169 7.63 17.71 -3.64
N VAL A 170 6.49 17.80 -4.34
CA VAL A 170 5.43 18.78 -4.05
C VAL A 170 4.88 18.60 -2.64
N CYS A 171 4.58 17.37 -2.21
CA CYS A 171 4.12 17.09 -0.85
C CYS A 171 5.16 17.54 0.20
N ARG A 172 6.43 17.18 -0.02
CA ARG A 172 7.52 17.52 0.90
C ARG A 172 7.72 19.03 1.03
N GLU A 173 7.67 19.77 -0.08
CA GLU A 173 7.78 21.23 -0.07
C GLU A 173 6.62 21.90 0.68
N ALA A 174 5.43 21.31 0.62
CA ALA A 174 4.24 21.78 1.34
C ALA A 174 4.14 21.30 2.80
N GLY A 175 5.08 20.47 3.27
CA GLY A 175 5.02 19.90 4.62
C GLY A 175 3.86 18.91 4.83
N VAL A 176 3.54 18.15 3.78
CA VAL A 176 2.55 17.06 3.77
C VAL A 176 3.25 15.72 3.64
#